data_AF-A0A6A3QDU3-F1
#
_entry.id   AF-A0A6A3QDU3-F1
#
_cell.length_a   1.000
_cell.length_b   1.000
_cell.length_c   1.000
_cell.angle_alpha   90.00
_cell.angle_beta   90.00
_cell.angle_gamma   90.00
#
_symmetry.space_group_name_H-M   'P 1'
#
loop_
_entity.id
_entity.type
_entity.pdbx_description
1 polymer ?
#
loop_
_entity_poly.entity_id
_entity_poly.type
_entity_poly.pdbx_seq_one_letter_code
_entity_poly.pdbx_strand_id
1 'polypeptide(L)'
;MQKLAKGLGPSIRERSPVTSIVGEQQAHGANFDLAVVTLADGTQVRGHQCIVTAGAWVNKVLKQSDVDNVKLQPIATFGTYWRCKQELYTPDKFPVFIKYGYPEVYGFPMMNPEEGVKICRHDGPNVNPDARQVVAQPAAELEHLQNFVAENFSQVDSSAPNQVDHCMYTMTEDSNFLIDHFQFGQKPLKTPRDQERADGKLSPGGRWEGR
;
A
#
# COMPACT_ATOMS: atom_id res chain seq x y z
N MET A 1 6.24 -2.89 17.07
CA MET A 1 7.22 -3.04 15.97
C MET A 1 7.97 -1.75 15.64
N GLN A 2 7.33 -0.67 15.15
CA GLN A 2 8.05 0.57 14.80
C GLN A 2 8.85 1.18 15.96
N LYS A 3 8.30 1.21 17.19
CA LYS A 3 9.01 1.66 18.39
C LYS A 3 10.30 0.84 18.65
N LEU A 4 10.22 -0.48 18.45
CA LEU A 4 11.36 -1.38 18.59
C LEU A 4 12.40 -1.11 17.50
N ALA A 5 11.96 -0.99 16.25
CA ALA A 5 12.83 -0.71 15.11
C ALA A 5 13.63 0.58 15.34
N LYS A 6 13.00 1.68 15.77
CA LYS A 6 13.70 2.96 16.07
C LYS A 6 14.86 2.78 17.06
N GLY A 7 14.74 1.88 18.04
CA GLY A 7 15.79 1.58 19.01
C GLY A 7 17.03 0.89 18.42
N LEU A 8 16.93 0.36 17.20
CA LEU A 8 18.01 -0.35 16.51
C LEU A 8 18.77 0.53 15.49
N GLY A 9 18.48 1.83 15.44
CA GLY A 9 19.19 2.79 14.58
C GLY A 9 18.70 3.05 13.14
N PRO A 10 17.57 2.50 12.62
CA PRO A 10 17.08 2.91 11.31
C PRO A 10 16.55 4.34 11.34
N SER A 11 16.83 5.10 10.27
CA SER A 11 16.19 6.39 10.03
C SER A 11 14.78 6.18 9.47
N ILE A 12 13.76 6.75 10.12
CA ILE A 12 12.37 6.70 9.65
C ILE A 12 11.95 8.09 9.18
N ARG A 13 11.44 8.18 7.94
CA ARG A 13 10.91 9.41 7.35
C ARG A 13 9.42 9.23 7.06
N GLU A 14 8.59 9.82 7.92
CA GLU A 14 7.14 9.85 7.74
C GLU A 14 6.74 11.04 6.87
N ARG A 15 5.57 10.97 6.23
CA ARG A 15 5.06 12.04 5.35
C ARG A 15 6.04 12.43 4.24
N SER A 16 6.79 11.46 3.73
CA SER A 16 7.73 11.63 2.62
C SER A 16 7.35 10.71 1.46
N PRO A 17 6.32 11.05 0.66
CA PRO A 17 5.88 10.21 -0.45
C PRO A 17 7.03 9.99 -1.44
N VAL A 18 7.21 8.75 -1.88
CA VAL A 18 8.14 8.40 -2.96
C VAL A 18 7.48 8.71 -4.30
N THR A 19 8.19 9.40 -5.18
CA THR A 19 7.72 9.79 -6.51
C THR A 19 8.40 9.02 -7.64
N SER A 20 9.60 8.48 -7.40
CA SER A 20 10.35 7.70 -8.39
C SER A 20 11.41 6.83 -7.73
N ILE A 21 11.67 5.67 -8.32
CA ILE A 21 12.81 4.79 -7.99
C ILE A 21 13.50 4.41 -9.31
N VAL A 22 14.82 4.61 -9.38
CA VAL A 22 15.63 4.29 -10.56
C VAL A 22 16.99 3.71 -10.18
N GLY A 23 17.61 2.97 -11.09
CA GLY A 23 19.02 2.59 -10.97
C GLY A 23 19.97 3.75 -11.35
N GLU A 24 21.08 3.89 -10.64
CA GLU A 24 22.18 4.81 -10.94
C GLU A 24 23.51 4.05 -10.99
N GLN A 25 24.15 4.05 -12.17
CA GLN A 25 25.51 3.54 -12.34
C GLN A 25 26.52 4.48 -11.69
N GLN A 26 27.45 3.92 -10.92
CA GLN A 26 28.57 4.68 -10.40
C GLN A 26 29.67 4.83 -11.45
N ALA A 27 30.20 6.04 -11.61
CA ALA A 27 31.34 6.27 -12.49
C ALA A 27 32.62 5.67 -11.86
N HIS A 28 33.39 4.95 -12.69
CA HIS A 28 34.69 4.34 -12.39
C HIS A 28 34.68 3.15 -11.42
N GLY A 29 34.55 1.94 -11.98
CA GLY A 29 35.15 0.72 -11.41
C GLY A 29 34.38 0.03 -10.27
N ALA A 30 33.32 0.63 -9.74
CA ALA A 30 32.40 -0.04 -8.82
C ALA A 30 31.28 -0.70 -9.63
N ASN A 31 31.25 -2.04 -9.64
CA ASN A 31 30.30 -2.88 -10.39
C ASN A 31 28.87 -2.88 -9.81
N PHE A 32 28.49 -1.85 -9.03
CA PHE A 32 27.24 -1.85 -8.28
C PHE A 32 26.35 -0.66 -8.66
N ASP A 33 25.20 -0.98 -9.23
CA ASP A 33 24.12 -0.02 -9.42
C ASP A 33 23.53 0.36 -8.05
N LEU A 34 23.30 1.64 -7.84
CA LEU A 34 22.58 2.14 -6.66
C LEU A 34 21.10 2.33 -7.00
N ALA A 35 20.22 1.98 -6.08
CA ALA A 35 18.84 2.43 -6.13
C ALA A 35 18.77 3.89 -5.64
N VAL A 36 18.15 4.75 -6.45
CA VAL A 36 17.88 6.15 -6.12
C VAL A 36 16.39 6.34 -5.92
N VAL A 37 16.01 6.64 -4.69
CA VAL A 37 14.62 6.94 -4.31
C VAL A 37 14.46 8.45 -4.26
N THR A 38 13.55 8.99 -5.06
CA THR A 38 13.19 10.42 -5.06
C THR A 38 11.92 10.63 -4.25
N LEU A 39 11.95 11.57 -3.32
CA LEU A 39 10.82 11.96 -2.49
C LEU A 39 10.09 13.17 -3.10
N ALA A 40 8.86 13.42 -2.66
CA ALA A 40 8.03 14.51 -3.17
C ALA A 40 8.62 15.91 -2.95
N ASP A 41 9.49 16.08 -1.95
CA ASP A 41 10.21 17.33 -1.67
C ASP A 41 11.49 17.50 -2.52
N GLY A 42 11.78 16.56 -3.43
CA GLY A 42 12.97 16.52 -4.26
C GLY A 42 14.19 15.87 -3.62
N THR A 43 14.12 15.49 -2.34
CA THR A 43 15.19 14.77 -1.65
C THR A 43 15.46 13.43 -2.35
N GLN A 44 16.74 13.09 -2.53
CA GLN A 44 17.16 11.79 -3.03
C GLN A 44 17.85 10.98 -1.94
N VAL A 45 17.46 9.72 -1.82
CA VAL A 45 18.12 8.73 -0.96
C VAL A 45 18.71 7.64 -1.85
N ARG A 46 19.95 7.25 -1.57
CA ARG A 46 20.68 6.20 -2.30
C ARG A 46 20.91 5.00 -1.41
N GLY A 47 20.86 3.80 -1.99
CA GLY A 47 21.21 2.57 -1.31
C GLY A 47 21.56 1.45 -2.29
N HIS A 48 22.31 0.45 -1.83
CA HIS A 48 22.64 -0.73 -2.64
C HIS A 48 21.43 -1.64 -2.89
N GLN A 49 20.41 -1.55 -2.04
CA GLN A 49 19.17 -2.31 -2.14
C GLN A 49 17.98 -1.41 -1.81
N CYS A 50 16.89 -1.61 -2.53
CA CYS A 50 15.60 -0.96 -2.27
C CYS A 50 14.53 -2.04 -2.11
N ILE A 51 13.88 -2.06 -0.96
CA ILE A 51 12.75 -2.96 -0.69
C ILE A 51 11.47 -2.14 -0.81
N VAL A 52 10.58 -2.52 -1.71
CA VAL A 52 9.31 -1.81 -1.94
C VAL A 52 8.16 -2.57 -1.28
N THR A 53 7.58 -1.99 -0.23
CA THR A 53 6.40 -2.51 0.47
C THR A 53 5.30 -1.46 0.53
N ALA A 54 4.96 -0.87 -0.63
CA ALA A 54 4.06 0.28 -0.74
C ALA A 54 2.55 -0.06 -0.75
N GLY A 55 2.19 -1.32 -0.50
CA GLY A 55 0.80 -1.79 -0.48
C GLY A 55 0.05 -1.39 -1.75
N ALA A 56 -1.14 -0.81 -1.60
CA ALA A 56 -1.99 -0.41 -2.73
C ALA A 56 -1.37 0.63 -3.67
N TRP A 57 -0.31 1.33 -3.25
CA TRP A 57 0.43 2.29 -4.08
C TRP A 57 1.57 1.67 -4.87
N VAL A 58 1.81 0.36 -4.76
CA VAL A 58 2.95 -0.29 -5.41
C VAL A 58 3.01 -0.06 -6.92
N ASN A 59 1.88 -0.11 -7.64
CA ASN A 59 1.85 0.19 -9.08
C ASN A 59 2.32 1.62 -9.41
N LYS A 60 2.11 2.57 -8.49
CA LYS A 60 2.60 3.94 -8.69
C LYS A 60 4.09 4.07 -8.42
N VAL A 61 4.61 3.30 -7.48
CA VAL A 61 6.02 3.31 -7.08
C VAL A 61 6.88 2.54 -8.07
N LEU A 62 6.36 1.45 -8.63
CA LEU A 62 7.06 0.56 -9.58
C LEU A 62 6.89 0.96 -11.04
N LYS A 63 6.32 2.14 -11.33
CA LYS A 63 6.27 2.67 -12.69
C LYS A 63 7.66 2.64 -13.30
N GLN A 64 7.78 2.17 -14.54
CA GLN A 64 9.06 2.09 -15.28
C GLN A 64 10.08 1.07 -14.71
N SER A 65 9.64 0.14 -13.87
CA SER A 65 10.39 -1.09 -13.59
C SER A 65 10.10 -2.14 -14.67
N ASP A 66 10.92 -3.18 -14.73
CA ASP A 66 10.67 -4.37 -15.57
C ASP A 66 9.39 -5.14 -15.17
N VAL A 67 8.81 -4.84 -14.00
CA VAL A 67 7.57 -5.42 -13.47
C VAL A 67 6.36 -4.48 -13.53
N ASP A 68 6.43 -3.36 -14.27
CA ASP A 68 5.29 -2.42 -14.45
C ASP A 68 4.05 -3.08 -15.08
N ASN A 69 4.21 -4.25 -15.71
CA ASN A 69 3.12 -5.03 -16.29
C ASN A 69 2.46 -6.01 -15.31
N VAL A 70 2.93 -6.12 -14.07
CA VAL A 70 2.30 -7.00 -13.08
C VAL A 70 0.94 -6.41 -12.71
N LYS A 71 -0.11 -7.19 -12.94
CA LYS A 71 -1.49 -6.79 -12.67
C LYS A 71 -1.79 -6.90 -11.18
N LEU A 72 -1.61 -5.80 -10.47
CA LEU A 72 -2.04 -5.66 -9.09
C LEU A 72 -3.28 -4.77 -9.06
N GLN A 73 -4.35 -5.24 -8.42
CA GLN A 73 -5.61 -4.54 -8.33
C GLN A 73 -5.92 -4.17 -6.88
N PRO A 74 -5.82 -2.88 -6.50
CA PRO A 74 -6.35 -2.45 -5.23
C PRO A 74 -7.88 -2.55 -5.20
N ILE A 75 -8.40 -3.07 -4.09
CA ILE A 75 -9.84 -3.08 -3.79
C ILE A 75 -10.08 -2.38 -2.46
N ALA A 76 -11.20 -1.67 -2.33
CA ALA A 76 -11.65 -1.11 -1.06
C ALA A 76 -12.34 -2.21 -0.26
N THR A 77 -11.98 -2.37 1.00
CA THR A 77 -12.63 -3.31 1.91
C THR A 77 -13.14 -2.59 3.14
N PHE A 78 -14.23 -3.07 3.72
CA PHE A 78 -14.95 -2.35 4.77
C PHE A 78 -14.93 -3.15 6.07
N GLY A 79 -14.26 -2.60 7.07
CA GLY A 79 -14.24 -3.13 8.42
C GLY A 79 -15.49 -2.73 9.19
N THR A 80 -16.52 -3.57 9.18
CA THR A 80 -17.80 -3.33 9.86
C THR A 80 -17.80 -3.88 11.29
N TYR A 81 -18.15 -3.02 12.24
CA TYR A 81 -18.28 -3.33 13.67
C TYR A 81 -19.73 -3.16 14.10
N TRP A 82 -20.23 -4.07 14.95
CA TRP A 82 -21.64 -4.21 15.25
C TRP A 82 -21.89 -4.18 16.75
N ARG A 83 -22.93 -3.44 17.18
CA ARG A 83 -23.32 -3.43 18.59
C ARG A 83 -23.75 -4.82 19.00
N CYS A 84 -23.30 -5.26 20.17
CA CYS A 84 -23.56 -6.62 20.63
C CYS A 84 -23.65 -6.67 22.15
N LYS A 85 -24.15 -7.79 22.66
CA LYS A 85 -24.13 -8.12 24.09
C LYS A 85 -22.69 -8.43 24.54
N GLN A 86 -22.03 -7.40 25.07
CA GLN A 86 -20.57 -7.34 25.30
C GLN A 86 -19.99 -8.60 25.95
N GLU A 87 -20.64 -9.14 26.97
CA GLU A 87 -20.17 -10.29 27.75
C GLU A 87 -20.07 -11.61 26.97
N LEU A 88 -20.65 -11.69 25.76
CA LEU A 88 -20.60 -12.87 24.89
C LEU A 88 -19.52 -12.78 23.81
N TYR A 89 -19.11 -11.56 23.44
CA TYR A 89 -18.23 -11.32 22.29
C TYR A 89 -16.79 -10.95 22.68
N THR A 90 -16.42 -11.15 23.94
CA THR A 90 -15.04 -10.91 24.41
C THR A 90 -14.05 -11.92 23.82
N PRO A 91 -12.75 -11.59 23.73
CA PRO A 91 -11.74 -12.48 23.14
C PRO A 91 -11.59 -13.85 23.80
N ASP A 92 -11.98 -14.00 25.07
CA ASP A 92 -11.97 -15.26 25.81
C ASP A 92 -13.18 -16.16 25.53
N LYS A 93 -14.23 -15.63 24.88
CA LYS A 93 -15.52 -16.33 24.68
C LYS A 93 -15.93 -16.46 23.22
N PHE A 94 -15.47 -15.57 22.37
CA PHE A 94 -15.85 -15.54 20.96
C PHE A 94 -14.63 -15.76 20.05
N PRO A 95 -14.71 -16.72 19.11
CA PRO A 95 -13.58 -17.05 18.27
C PRO A 95 -13.35 -16.03 17.16
N VAL A 96 -12.14 -16.02 16.62
CA VAL A 96 -11.91 -15.54 15.25
C VAL A 96 -12.47 -16.60 14.30
N PHE A 97 -13.24 -16.18 13.29
CA PHE A 97 -13.84 -17.12 12.35
C PHE A 97 -13.76 -16.63 10.90
N ILE A 98 -13.87 -17.58 9.98
CA ILE A 98 -14.15 -17.34 8.56
C ILE A 98 -15.25 -18.32 8.13
N LYS A 99 -16.26 -17.80 7.43
CA LYS A 99 -17.29 -18.56 6.74
C LYS A 99 -16.94 -18.57 5.26
N TYR A 100 -16.63 -19.76 4.76
CA TYR A 100 -16.28 -19.98 3.36
C TYR A 100 -17.49 -19.89 2.42
N GLY A 101 -17.20 -19.75 1.12
CA GLY A 101 -18.19 -19.59 0.05
C GLY A 101 -18.50 -18.13 -0.23
N TYR A 102 -18.94 -17.80 -1.44
CA TYR A 102 -19.06 -16.42 -1.90
C TYR A 102 -20.42 -15.77 -1.56
N PRO A 103 -20.44 -14.56 -0.97
CA PRO A 103 -19.28 -13.83 -0.45
C PRO A 103 -18.78 -14.43 0.86
N GLU A 104 -17.45 -14.40 1.04
CA GLU A 104 -16.80 -14.87 2.27
C GLU A 104 -16.97 -13.83 3.37
N VAL A 105 -17.24 -14.29 4.59
CA VAL A 105 -17.43 -13.44 5.76
C VAL A 105 -16.48 -13.89 6.85
N TYR A 106 -15.78 -12.94 7.47
CA TYR A 106 -14.90 -13.21 8.60
C TYR A 106 -15.28 -12.33 9.78
N GLY A 107 -14.87 -12.75 10.98
CA GLY A 107 -15.13 -11.97 12.17
C GLY A 107 -14.08 -12.16 13.25
N PHE A 108 -14.04 -11.17 14.13
CA PHE A 108 -13.16 -11.10 15.28
C PHE A 108 -13.98 -10.78 16.53
N PRO A 109 -13.55 -11.25 17.71
CA PRO A 109 -14.14 -10.81 18.97
C PRO A 109 -14.09 -9.29 19.11
N MET A 110 -14.98 -8.77 19.94
CA MET A 110 -15.00 -7.37 20.35
C MET A 110 -13.73 -7.05 21.14
N MET A 111 -12.83 -6.30 20.51
CA MET A 111 -11.59 -5.82 21.13
C MET A 111 -11.79 -4.51 21.89
N ASN A 112 -12.78 -3.71 21.47
CA ASN A 112 -13.16 -2.45 22.08
C ASN A 112 -14.69 -2.41 22.27
N PRO A 113 -15.18 -2.25 23.51
CA PRO A 113 -16.61 -2.14 23.81
C PRO A 113 -17.35 -1.02 23.04
N GLU A 114 -16.65 0.06 22.68
CA GLU A 114 -17.24 1.19 21.95
C GLU A 114 -17.45 0.89 20.46
N GLU A 115 -16.66 -0.03 19.89
CA GLU A 115 -16.75 -0.44 18.48
C GLU A 115 -17.77 -1.58 18.30
N GLY A 116 -17.69 -2.60 19.18
CA GLY A 116 -18.47 -3.82 19.11
C GLY A 116 -17.73 -4.99 18.44
N VAL A 117 -18.47 -6.04 18.09
CA VAL A 117 -17.91 -7.23 17.42
C VAL A 117 -17.62 -6.89 15.96
N LYS A 118 -16.48 -7.35 15.42
CA LYS A 118 -16.13 -7.13 14.02
C LYS A 118 -16.61 -8.30 13.18
N ILE A 119 -17.44 -8.03 12.18
CA ILE A 119 -17.93 -9.03 11.22
C ILE A 119 -17.93 -8.34 9.86
N CYS A 120 -17.15 -8.83 8.90
CA CYS A 120 -16.85 -8.13 7.65
C CYS A 120 -16.87 -9.10 6.46
N ARG A 121 -17.08 -8.56 5.25
CA ARG A 121 -16.89 -9.30 4.02
C ARG A 121 -15.43 -9.31 3.56
N HIS A 122 -15.01 -10.39 2.92
CA HIS A 122 -13.68 -10.58 2.35
C HIS A 122 -13.64 -10.23 0.85
N ASP A 123 -14.25 -9.11 0.47
CA ASP A 123 -14.21 -8.59 -0.90
C ASP A 123 -14.53 -7.09 -0.90
N GLY A 124 -14.61 -6.51 -2.10
CA GLY A 124 -15.07 -5.16 -2.29
C GLY A 124 -14.72 -4.60 -3.67
N PRO A 125 -15.16 -3.37 -3.98
CA PRO A 125 -14.99 -2.79 -5.30
C PRO A 125 -13.54 -2.37 -5.57
N ASN A 126 -13.17 -2.32 -6.84
CA ASN A 126 -11.90 -1.73 -7.27
C ASN A 126 -11.78 -0.29 -6.76
N VAL A 127 -10.58 0.10 -6.33
CA VAL A 127 -10.31 1.43 -5.80
C VAL A 127 -9.03 2.01 -6.38
N ASN A 128 -9.06 3.31 -6.69
CA ASN A 128 -7.82 4.07 -6.80
C ASN A 128 -7.34 4.38 -5.37
N PRO A 129 -6.14 3.96 -4.95
CA PRO A 129 -5.67 4.13 -3.58
C PRO A 129 -5.61 5.60 -3.11
N ASP A 130 -5.41 6.56 -4.03
CA ASP A 130 -5.44 7.99 -3.70
C ASP A 130 -6.86 8.53 -3.46
N ALA A 131 -7.88 7.83 -3.95
CA ALA A 131 -9.29 8.23 -3.87
C ALA A 131 -10.09 7.32 -2.93
N ARG A 132 -9.44 6.58 -2.03
CA ARG A 132 -10.11 5.62 -1.15
C ARG A 132 -11.23 6.21 -0.29
N GLN A 133 -11.11 7.49 0.08
CA GLN A 133 -12.04 8.16 1.00
C GLN A 133 -13.43 8.40 0.38
N VAL A 134 -13.53 8.40 -0.95
CA VAL A 134 -14.81 8.63 -1.65
C VAL A 134 -15.51 7.33 -2.04
N VAL A 135 -14.89 6.18 -1.79
CA VAL A 135 -15.51 4.87 -2.07
C VAL A 135 -16.37 4.47 -0.88
N ALA A 136 -17.69 4.59 -1.06
CA ALA A 136 -18.67 4.11 -0.10
C ALA A 136 -18.81 2.58 -0.17
N GLN A 137 -19.19 1.96 0.94
CA GLN A 137 -19.57 0.55 0.98
C GLN A 137 -20.78 0.34 0.04
N PRO A 138 -20.72 -0.61 -0.90
CA PRO A 138 -21.87 -0.93 -1.74
C PRO A 138 -23.09 -1.33 -0.90
N ALA A 139 -24.27 -0.80 -1.23
CA ALA A 139 -25.50 -1.09 -0.48
C ALA A 139 -25.81 -2.60 -0.41
N ALA A 140 -25.59 -3.33 -1.51
CA ALA A 140 -25.76 -4.78 -1.55
C ALA A 140 -24.74 -5.53 -0.65
N GLU A 141 -23.57 -4.96 -0.40
CA GLU A 141 -22.59 -5.51 0.53
C GLU A 141 -23.08 -5.39 1.97
N LEU A 142 -23.57 -4.20 2.33
CA LEU A 142 -24.15 -3.92 3.63
C LEU A 142 -25.39 -4.77 3.89
N GLU A 143 -26.32 -4.84 2.94
CA GLU A 143 -27.53 -5.66 3.04
C GLU A 143 -27.19 -7.13 3.28
N HIS A 144 -26.21 -7.66 2.55
CA HIS A 144 -25.74 -9.03 2.76
C HIS A 144 -25.24 -9.24 4.19
N LEU A 145 -24.43 -8.31 4.73
CA LEU A 145 -23.92 -8.42 6.09
C LEU A 145 -25.02 -8.28 7.14
N GLN A 146 -25.99 -7.39 6.96
CA GLN A 146 -27.15 -7.26 7.85
C GLN A 146 -27.92 -8.59 7.92
N ASN A 147 -28.17 -9.23 6.78
CA ASN A 147 -28.83 -10.54 6.72
C ASN A 147 -27.98 -11.62 7.39
N PHE A 148 -26.67 -11.68 7.08
CA PHE A 148 -25.76 -12.64 7.69
C PHE A 148 -25.72 -12.50 9.22
N VAL A 149 -25.68 -11.27 9.74
CA VAL A 149 -25.69 -11.01 11.18
C VAL A 149 -27.01 -11.45 11.80
N ALA A 150 -28.15 -11.10 11.19
CA ALA A 150 -29.48 -11.45 11.68
C ALA A 150 -29.68 -12.98 11.76
N GLU A 151 -29.19 -13.72 10.77
CA GLU A 151 -29.34 -15.17 10.69
C GLU A 151 -28.44 -15.93 11.69
N ASN A 152 -27.25 -15.41 11.98
CA ASN A 152 -26.21 -16.16 12.69
C ASN A 152 -25.95 -15.65 14.12
N PHE A 153 -26.33 -14.41 14.46
CA PHE A 153 -25.95 -13.78 15.72
C PHE A 153 -27.12 -13.07 16.39
N SER A 154 -27.93 -13.82 17.15
CA SER A 154 -29.13 -13.30 17.84
C SER A 154 -28.88 -12.22 18.91
N GLN A 155 -27.63 -11.95 19.26
CA GLN A 155 -27.23 -10.97 20.28
C GLN A 155 -26.38 -9.83 19.70
N VAL A 156 -26.42 -9.66 18.38
CA VAL A 156 -25.79 -8.56 17.64
C VAL A 156 -26.91 -7.77 16.97
N ASP A 157 -26.86 -6.44 17.06
CA ASP A 157 -27.78 -5.56 16.36
C ASP A 157 -27.45 -5.59 14.87
N SER A 158 -28.27 -6.27 14.09
CA SER A 158 -28.12 -6.43 12.64
C SER A 158 -28.68 -5.25 11.84
N SER A 159 -29.29 -4.25 12.47
CA SER A 159 -29.95 -3.15 11.77
C SER A 159 -28.96 -2.24 11.03
N ALA A 160 -27.78 -2.01 11.62
CA ALA A 160 -26.68 -1.29 10.98
C ALA A 160 -25.36 -1.52 11.76
N PRO A 161 -24.20 -1.45 11.08
CA PRO A 161 -22.92 -1.33 11.74
C PRO A 161 -22.88 -0.09 12.66
N ASN A 162 -22.27 -0.23 13.82
CA ASN A 162 -21.93 0.85 14.72
C ASN A 162 -20.82 1.75 14.14
N GLN A 163 -19.86 1.14 13.44
CA GLN A 163 -18.73 1.79 12.80
C GLN A 163 -18.33 1.03 11.54
N VAL A 164 -17.83 1.77 10.54
CA VAL A 164 -17.26 1.22 9.31
C VAL A 164 -15.88 1.83 9.07
N ASP A 165 -14.85 1.00 9.10
CA ASP A 165 -13.48 1.39 8.75
C ASP A 165 -13.23 1.16 7.26
N HIS A 166 -12.63 2.15 6.59
CA HIS A 166 -12.20 2.01 5.20
C HIS A 166 -10.78 1.43 5.14
N CYS A 167 -10.67 0.24 4.56
CA CYS A 167 -9.42 -0.48 4.34
C CYS A 167 -9.19 -0.72 2.85
N MET A 168 -8.04 -1.30 2.50
CA MET A 168 -7.75 -1.71 1.14
C MET A 168 -6.95 -3.00 1.13
N TYR A 169 -7.22 -3.85 0.15
CA TYR A 169 -6.31 -4.94 -0.24
C TYR A 169 -5.58 -4.57 -1.54
N THR A 170 -4.58 -5.37 -1.91
CA THR A 170 -3.87 -5.26 -3.18
C THR A 170 -3.74 -6.67 -3.72
N MET A 171 -4.57 -7.00 -4.71
CA MET A 171 -4.77 -8.37 -5.17
C MET A 171 -3.91 -8.66 -6.40
N THR A 172 -3.24 -9.81 -6.41
CA THR A 172 -2.79 -10.47 -7.64
C THR A 172 -3.97 -11.25 -8.26
N GLU A 173 -3.86 -11.66 -9.52
CA GLU A 173 -4.90 -12.45 -10.19
C GLU A 173 -5.19 -13.79 -9.49
N ASP A 174 -4.18 -14.38 -8.85
CA ASP A 174 -4.24 -15.68 -8.17
C ASP A 174 -4.30 -15.57 -6.63
N SER A 175 -4.33 -14.34 -6.08
CA SER A 175 -4.29 -14.04 -4.65
C SER A 175 -3.03 -14.51 -3.89
N ASN A 176 -1.96 -14.92 -4.58
CA ASN A 176 -0.67 -15.21 -3.96
C ASN A 176 0.13 -13.92 -3.67
N PHE A 177 1.04 -13.98 -2.69
CA PHE A 177 1.94 -12.87 -2.45
C PHE A 177 2.98 -12.73 -3.57
N LEU A 178 3.27 -11.49 -3.95
CA LEU A 178 4.40 -11.16 -4.80
C LEU A 178 5.59 -10.76 -3.93
N ILE A 179 6.58 -11.65 -3.81
CA ILE A 179 7.84 -11.41 -3.11
C ILE A 179 8.95 -11.86 -4.04
N ASP A 180 9.58 -10.91 -4.73
CA ASP A 180 10.64 -11.20 -5.69
C ASP A 180 11.63 -10.03 -5.81
N HIS A 181 12.71 -10.25 -6.55
CA HIS A 181 13.71 -9.28 -6.93
C HIS A 181 13.41 -8.78 -8.35
N PHE A 182 13.57 -7.50 -8.59
CA PHE A 182 13.30 -6.90 -9.89
C PHE A 182 14.26 -5.71 -10.14
N GLN A 183 14.39 -5.29 -11.39
CA GLN A 183 15.32 -4.22 -11.78
C GLN A 183 14.55 -2.95 -12.17
N PHE A 184 15.00 -1.81 -11.64
CA PHE A 184 14.48 -0.53 -12.09
C PHE A 184 15.14 -0.07 -13.38
N GLY A 185 14.41 0.70 -14.19
CA GLY A 185 15.01 1.43 -15.30
C GLY A 185 16.21 2.28 -14.85
N GLN A 186 17.21 2.37 -15.71
CA GLN A 186 18.44 3.12 -15.44
C GLN A 186 18.22 4.61 -15.69
N LYS A 187 18.74 5.46 -14.82
CA LYS A 187 18.81 6.90 -15.07
C LYS A 187 19.75 7.15 -16.27
N PRO A 188 19.37 8.00 -17.24
CA PRO A 188 20.26 8.33 -18.35
C PRO A 188 21.60 8.85 -17.82
N LEU A 189 22.71 8.29 -18.33
CA LEU A 189 24.04 8.84 -18.07
C LEU A 189 24.04 10.30 -18.55
N LYS A 190 24.32 11.24 -17.64
CA LYS A 190 24.60 12.63 -18.05
C LYS A 190 25.83 12.58 -18.95
N THR A 191 25.68 13.03 -20.19
CA THR A 191 26.86 13.15 -21.06
C THR A 191 27.78 14.24 -20.47
N PRO A 192 29.09 14.21 -20.76
CA PRO A 192 30.00 15.30 -20.36
C PRO A 192 29.47 16.69 -20.74
N ARG A 193 28.74 16.78 -21.87
CA ARG A 193 28.05 18.00 -22.32
C ARG A 193 26.88 18.43 -21.43
N ASP A 194 26.14 17.49 -20.87
CA ASP A 194 25.04 17.79 -19.93
C ASP A 194 25.58 18.28 -18.58
N GLN A 195 26.74 17.74 -18.16
CA GLN A 195 27.47 18.20 -16.99
C GLN A 195 28.00 19.63 -17.20
N GLU A 196 28.65 19.89 -18.35
CA GLU A 196 29.14 21.22 -18.73
C GLU A 196 28.02 22.25 -18.89
N ARG A 197 26.83 21.86 -19.38
CA ARG A 197 25.65 22.75 -19.41
C ARG A 197 25.12 23.06 -18.01
N ALA A 198 25.05 22.07 -17.13
CA ALA A 198 24.61 22.25 -15.74
C ALA A 198 25.58 23.12 -14.93
N ASP A 199 26.88 23.02 -15.21
CA ASP A 199 27.94 23.85 -14.60
C ASP A 199 28.05 25.25 -15.24
N GLY A 200 27.16 25.59 -16.19
CA GLY A 200 27.16 26.89 -16.88
C GLY A 200 28.30 27.09 -17.89
N LYS A 201 29.03 26.03 -18.24
CA LYS A 201 30.16 26.04 -19.20
C LYS A 201 29.71 25.95 -20.67
N LEU A 202 28.46 25.61 -20.93
CA LEU A 202 27.88 25.54 -22.28
C LEU A 202 26.56 26.32 -22.34
N SER A 203 26.49 27.34 -23.21
CA SER A 203 25.29 28.16 -23.40
C SER A 203 24.22 27.46 -24.28
N PRO A 204 22.93 27.82 -24.15
CA PRO A 204 21.85 27.22 -24.93
C PRO A 204 21.94 27.66 -26.40
N GLY A 205 22.70 26.90 -27.21
CA GLY A 205 22.81 27.10 -28.66
C GLY A 205 24.25 27.16 -29.21
N GLY A 206 25.28 27.07 -28.37
CA GLY A 206 26.67 27.25 -28.81
C GLY A 206 27.27 26.05 -29.54
N ARG A 207 27.62 26.26 -30.82
CA ARG A 207 28.70 25.55 -31.52
C ARG A 207 29.99 25.75 -30.70
N TRP A 208 30.82 24.70 -30.60
CA TRP A 208 32.12 24.72 -29.92
C TRP A 208 32.95 25.94 -30.40
N GLU A 209 33.23 26.89 -29.51
CA GLU A 209 34.16 27.99 -29.76
C GLU A 209 35.39 27.83 -28.85
N GLY A 210 36.54 27.64 -29.49
CA GLY A 210 37.87 27.74 -28.90
C GLY A 210 38.48 26.39 -28.50
N ARG A 211 39.79 26.26 -28.43
CA ARG A 211 40.89 27.18 -28.76
C ARG A 211 42.16 26.33 -28.83
#